data_AF-A0A3M0Y646-F1
#
_entry.id   AF-A0A3M0Y646-F1
#
_cell.length_a   1.000
_cell.length_b   1.000
_cell.length_c   1.000
_cell.angle_alpha   90.00
_cell.angle_beta   90.00
_cell.angle_gamma   90.00
#
_symmetry.space_group_name_H-M   'P 1'
#
loop_
_entity.id
_entity.type
_entity.pdbx_description
1 polymer ?
#
loop_
_entity_poly.entity_id
_entity_poly.type
_entity_poly.pdbx_seq_one_letter_code
_entity_poly.pdbx_strand_id
1 'polypeptide(L)'
;MGEDRILSKETLEDAIREGVVQGIFGLGEIKSGKIIPVYWKKEPTLGFEECEVLIDKSICERELEKPLEEVSKQKTVKKETFYEEEKKETISKLELPLIKIPKGKVSQLLGLLNFLQSKFDNLEIKIAANEGEMDKRDYENKVKEALKQLGVEE
;
A
#
# COMPACT_ATOMS: atom_id res chain seq x y z
N MET A 1 25.76 27.43 -7.56
CA MET A 1 25.15 26.32 -8.32
C MET A 1 24.11 25.74 -7.38
N GLY A 2 22.84 26.04 -7.64
CA GLY A 2 21.75 25.72 -6.72
C GLY A 2 21.51 24.21 -6.69
N GLU A 3 21.31 23.66 -5.50
CA GLU A 3 20.82 22.30 -5.33
C GLU A 3 19.35 22.29 -5.78
N ASP A 4 18.98 21.36 -6.65
CA ASP A 4 17.58 21.15 -7.04
C ASP A 4 16.77 20.79 -5.79
N ARG A 5 15.85 21.67 -5.43
CA ARG A 5 14.94 21.44 -4.31
C ARG A 5 13.70 20.77 -4.86
N ILE A 6 13.32 19.64 -4.25
CA ILE A 6 12.01 19.02 -4.50
C ILE A 6 10.94 20.07 -4.15
N LEU A 7 10.15 20.46 -5.15
CA LEU A 7 9.25 21.61 -5.08
C LEU A 7 8.00 21.31 -4.23
N SER A 8 7.54 20.06 -4.21
CA SER A 8 6.32 19.61 -3.53
C SER A 8 6.31 18.09 -3.29
N LYS A 9 5.48 17.62 -2.33
CA LYS A 9 5.19 16.19 -2.12
C LYS A 9 4.67 15.51 -3.39
N GLU A 10 3.76 16.16 -4.11
CA GLU A 10 3.25 15.68 -5.41
C GLU A 10 4.36 15.47 -6.44
N THR A 11 5.31 16.41 -6.55
CA THR A 11 6.44 16.27 -7.48
C THR A 11 7.33 15.07 -7.13
N LEU A 12 7.49 14.78 -5.84
CA LEU A 12 8.19 13.59 -5.37
C LEU A 12 7.38 12.32 -5.66
N GLU A 13 6.07 12.36 -5.47
CA GLU A 13 5.14 11.26 -5.79
C GLU A 13 5.23 10.87 -7.26
N ASP A 14 5.13 11.85 -8.14
CA ASP A 14 5.21 11.65 -9.58
C ASP A 14 6.58 11.13 -10.00
N ALA A 15 7.67 11.68 -9.44
CA ALA A 15 9.03 11.21 -9.72
C ALA A 15 9.26 9.75 -9.29
N ILE A 16 8.76 9.36 -8.12
CA ILE A 16 8.85 7.97 -7.65
C ILE A 16 7.99 7.07 -8.54
N ARG A 17 6.76 7.47 -8.85
CA ARG A 17 5.85 6.70 -9.71
C ARG A 17 6.48 6.45 -11.07
N GLU A 18 7.02 7.49 -11.69
CA GLU A 18 7.69 7.42 -12.98
C GLU A 18 8.93 6.50 -12.92
N GLY A 19 9.78 6.65 -11.90
CA GLY A 19 10.98 5.82 -11.73
C GLY A 19 10.67 4.33 -11.56
N VAL A 20 9.56 3.98 -10.87
CA VAL A 20 9.11 2.58 -10.72
C VAL A 20 8.57 2.02 -12.03
N VAL A 21 7.76 2.80 -12.76
CA VAL A 21 7.17 2.40 -14.05
C VAL A 21 8.27 2.21 -15.10
N GLN A 22 9.27 3.09 -15.13
CA GLN A 22 10.42 2.99 -16.03
C GLN A 22 11.40 1.87 -15.64
N GLY A 23 11.25 1.26 -14.45
CA GLY A 23 12.15 0.22 -13.97
C GLY A 23 13.54 0.74 -13.60
N ILE A 24 13.63 2.00 -13.15
CA ILE A 24 14.88 2.55 -12.60
C ILE A 24 15.15 1.94 -11.22
N PHE A 25 14.08 1.77 -10.43
CA PHE A 25 14.05 1.11 -9.13
C PHE A 25 12.66 0.48 -8.93
N GLY A 26 12.53 -0.44 -7.98
CA GLY A 26 11.22 -0.90 -7.51
C GLY A 26 10.76 -0.18 -6.26
N LEU A 27 9.51 -0.43 -5.87
CA LEU A 27 8.96 0.00 -4.60
C LEU A 27 8.50 -1.23 -3.81
N GLY A 28 8.75 -1.22 -2.51
CA GLY A 28 8.28 -2.30 -1.65
C GLY A 28 8.31 -1.95 -0.18
N GLU A 29 8.22 -2.97 0.66
CA GLU A 29 8.06 -2.79 2.10
C GLU A 29 9.15 -3.53 2.88
N ILE A 30 9.55 -2.99 4.02
CA ILE A 30 10.32 -3.73 5.01
C ILE A 30 9.35 -4.42 5.97
N LYS A 31 9.38 -5.76 6.04
CA LYS A 31 8.67 -6.55 7.06
C LYS A 31 9.67 -7.37 7.85
N SER A 32 9.70 -7.17 9.16
CA SER A 32 10.59 -7.90 10.08
C SER A 32 12.07 -7.88 9.65
N GLY A 33 12.53 -6.74 9.14
CA GLY A 33 13.91 -6.56 8.66
C GLY A 33 14.20 -7.13 7.26
N LYS A 34 13.22 -7.72 6.59
CA LYS A 34 13.34 -8.22 5.21
C LYS A 34 12.67 -7.25 4.23
N ILE A 35 13.39 -6.90 3.17
CA ILE A 35 12.89 -6.10 2.05
C ILE A 35 12.02 -6.98 1.15
N ILE A 36 10.79 -6.57 0.88
CA ILE A 36 9.82 -7.28 0.05
C ILE A 36 9.47 -6.39 -1.14
N PRO A 37 9.90 -6.73 -2.36
CA PRO A 37 9.48 -6.04 -3.58
C PRO A 37 7.97 -6.16 -3.82
N VAL A 38 7.29 -5.03 -4.04
CA VAL A 38 5.83 -4.99 -4.29
C VAL A 38 5.51 -4.47 -5.71
N TYR A 39 6.22 -3.44 -6.17
CA TYR A 39 6.06 -2.79 -7.46
C TYR A 39 7.36 -2.76 -8.27
N TRP A 40 7.27 -3.17 -9.53
CA TRP A 40 8.35 -3.17 -10.51
C TRP A 40 7.74 -3.04 -11.92
N LYS A 41 8.16 -2.02 -12.69
CA LYS A 41 7.65 -1.74 -14.05
C LYS A 41 6.12 -1.70 -14.14
N LYS A 42 5.45 -1.26 -13.07
CA LYS A 42 4.01 -1.10 -12.96
C LYS A 42 3.69 0.07 -12.04
N GLU A 43 2.49 0.63 -12.17
CA GLU A 43 2.08 1.80 -11.41
C GLU A 43 2.01 1.50 -9.89
N PRO A 44 2.79 2.22 -9.05
CA PRO A 44 2.72 2.09 -7.61
C PRO A 44 1.64 2.97 -6.96
N THR A 45 1.14 2.50 -5.82
CA THR A 45 0.40 3.33 -4.85
C THR A 45 1.36 3.75 -3.74
N LEU A 46 1.51 5.05 -3.51
CA LEU A 46 2.44 5.62 -2.53
C LEU A 46 1.71 6.01 -1.24
N GLY A 47 2.19 5.51 -0.10
CA GLY A 47 1.72 5.89 1.24
C GLY A 47 2.62 6.89 1.97
N PHE A 48 3.92 6.92 1.63
CA PHE A 48 5.00 7.50 2.44
C PHE A 48 5.02 6.99 3.88
N GLU A 49 4.69 5.72 4.06
CA GLU A 49 4.82 5.07 5.36
C GLU A 49 6.30 4.76 5.67
N GLU A 50 6.66 4.69 6.95
CA GLU A 50 8.03 4.40 7.42
C GLU A 50 8.57 3.05 6.94
N CYS A 51 7.69 2.16 6.48
CA CYS A 51 8.03 0.84 5.97
C CYS A 51 8.23 0.80 4.44
N GLU A 52 7.88 1.86 3.69
CA GLU A 52 8.06 1.91 2.24
C GLU A 52 9.51 2.22 1.87
N VAL A 53 10.05 1.43 0.95
CA VAL A 53 11.44 1.58 0.50
C VAL A 53 11.55 1.48 -1.00
N LEU A 54 12.43 2.31 -1.56
CA LEU A 54 12.92 2.12 -2.93
C LEU A 54 13.90 0.96 -2.95
N ILE A 55 13.73 0.07 -3.92
CA ILE A 55 14.45 -1.18 -4.02
C ILE A 55 15.31 -1.15 -5.28
N ASP A 56 16.57 -1.53 -5.14
CA ASP A 56 17.48 -1.63 -6.28
C ASP A 56 16.92 -2.55 -7.37
N LYS A 57 17.04 -2.12 -8.63
CA LYS A 57 16.51 -2.85 -9.79
C LYS A 57 16.96 -4.31 -9.83
N SER A 58 18.19 -4.63 -9.43
CA SER A 58 18.71 -6.00 -9.51
C SER A 58 18.06 -6.94 -8.50
N ILE A 59 17.47 -6.40 -7.42
CA ILE A 59 16.63 -7.17 -6.50
C ILE A 59 15.26 -7.42 -7.14
N CYS A 60 14.67 -6.42 -7.77
CA CYS A 60 13.39 -6.54 -8.46
C CYS A 60 13.46 -7.50 -9.66
N GLU A 61 14.50 -7.40 -10.49
CA GLU A 61 14.77 -8.30 -11.62
C GLU A 61 14.83 -9.76 -11.15
N ARG A 62 15.53 -10.02 -10.04
CA ARG A 62 15.70 -11.38 -9.50
C ARG A 62 14.41 -11.98 -8.94
N GLU A 63 13.62 -11.17 -8.25
CA GLU A 63 12.49 -11.63 -7.45
C GLU A 63 11.14 -11.53 -8.19
N LEU A 64 11.03 -10.64 -9.19
CA LEU A 64 9.77 -10.33 -9.89
C LEU A 64 9.82 -10.57 -11.41
N GLU A 65 10.99 -10.55 -12.08
CA GLU A 65 11.13 -10.89 -13.50
C GLU A 65 11.45 -12.38 -13.71
N LYS A 66 10.58 -13.28 -13.20
CA LYS A 66 10.53 -14.65 -13.74
C LYS A 66 9.52 -14.68 -14.89
N PRO A 67 9.95 -14.92 -16.14
CA PRO A 67 9.03 -15.07 -17.26
C PRO A 67 8.14 -16.30 -17.06
N LEU A 68 6.84 -16.13 -17.22
CA LEU A 68 5.91 -17.21 -17.47
C LEU A 68 6.13 -17.65 -18.93
N GLU A 69 6.76 -18.83 -19.16
CA GLU A 69 6.45 -19.84 -20.20
C GLU A 69 7.64 -20.80 -20.52
N GLU A 70 7.54 -22.00 -19.91
CA GLU A 70 7.79 -23.39 -20.36
C GLU A 70 9.09 -23.99 -20.99
N VAL A 71 9.36 -25.22 -20.49
CA VAL A 71 9.98 -26.43 -21.11
C VAL A 71 11.45 -26.80 -20.83
N SER A 72 11.62 -27.76 -19.91
CA SER A 72 12.43 -29.01 -19.98
C SER A 72 13.93 -28.94 -20.37
N LYS A 73 14.81 -29.14 -19.37
CA LYS A 73 15.76 -30.28 -19.21
C LYS A 73 16.94 -29.88 -18.30
N GLN A 74 17.01 -30.55 -17.15
CA GLN A 74 18.19 -31.00 -16.37
C GLN A 74 19.55 -30.33 -16.71
N LYS A 75 20.33 -29.76 -15.77
CA LYS A 75 20.82 -30.40 -14.54
C LYS A 75 21.63 -29.39 -13.68
N THR A 76 21.41 -29.44 -12.35
CA THR A 76 22.37 -29.25 -11.21
C THR A 76 23.23 -27.97 -11.15
N VAL A 77 23.24 -27.19 -10.06
CA VAL A 77 23.64 -27.60 -8.70
C VAL A 77 22.78 -26.92 -7.60
N LYS A 78 22.45 -27.74 -6.61
CA LYS A 78 21.67 -27.47 -5.41
C LYS A 78 22.23 -26.31 -4.56
N LYS A 79 21.35 -25.44 -4.09
CA LYS A 79 21.33 -25.11 -2.66
C LYS A 79 19.90 -25.25 -2.17
N GLU A 80 19.72 -26.25 -1.32
CA GLU A 80 18.47 -26.58 -0.67
C GLU A 80 18.02 -25.38 0.17
N THR A 81 16.94 -24.74 -0.25
CA THR A 81 15.97 -24.19 0.69
C THR A 81 14.69 -24.95 0.42
N PHE A 82 14.34 -25.82 1.38
CA PHE A 82 13.00 -26.34 1.56
C PHE A 82 12.00 -25.19 1.37
N TYR A 83 11.30 -25.17 0.24
CA TYR A 83 10.02 -24.50 0.17
C TYR A 83 9.02 -25.62 0.42
N GLU A 84 8.62 -25.80 1.68
CA GLU A 84 7.27 -26.26 1.92
C GLU A 84 6.38 -25.30 1.12
N GLU A 85 5.58 -25.85 0.21
CA GLU A 85 4.46 -25.14 -0.38
C GLU A 85 3.52 -24.80 0.78
N GLU A 86 3.82 -23.72 1.50
CA GLU A 86 2.86 -23.05 2.35
C GLU A 86 1.74 -22.64 1.41
N LYS A 87 0.65 -23.41 1.41
CA LYS A 87 -0.64 -22.98 0.89
C LYS A 87 -0.81 -21.54 1.38
N LYS A 88 -0.72 -20.57 0.47
CA LYS A 88 -1.06 -19.20 0.81
C LYS A 88 -2.52 -19.22 1.23
N GLU A 89 -2.75 -19.22 2.53
CA GLU A 89 -4.09 -19.12 3.10
C GLU A 89 -4.65 -17.76 2.69
N THR A 90 -5.54 -17.77 1.71
CA THR A 90 -6.20 -16.57 1.22
C THR A 90 -7.34 -16.23 2.15
N ILE A 91 -7.34 -15.01 2.69
CA ILE A 91 -8.45 -14.47 3.47
C ILE A 91 -9.42 -13.80 2.51
N SER A 92 -10.63 -14.36 2.39
CA SER A 92 -11.71 -13.82 1.56
C SER A 92 -12.65 -12.88 2.30
N LYS A 93 -12.61 -12.89 3.63
CA LYS A 93 -13.39 -11.98 4.50
C LYS A 93 -12.54 -11.53 5.67
N LEU A 94 -12.47 -10.22 5.91
CA LEU A 94 -11.76 -9.63 7.02
C LEU A 94 -12.73 -8.82 7.88
N GLU A 95 -12.88 -9.19 9.15
CA GLU A 95 -13.67 -8.46 10.13
C GLU A 95 -12.74 -8.03 11.26
N LEU A 96 -12.47 -6.73 11.34
CA LEU A 96 -11.63 -6.17 12.40
C LEU A 96 -12.50 -5.83 13.62
N PRO A 97 -12.02 -6.10 14.85
CA PRO A 97 -12.70 -5.63 16.05
C PRO A 97 -12.68 -4.10 16.12
N LEU A 98 -13.51 -3.52 17.01
CA LEU A 98 -13.49 -2.08 17.27
C LEU A 98 -12.09 -1.65 17.75
N ILE A 99 -11.43 -0.81 16.96
CA ILE A 99 -10.12 -0.23 17.27
C ILE A 99 -10.27 1.22 17.76
N LYS A 100 -9.51 1.59 18.80
CA LYS A 100 -9.44 2.98 19.27
C LYS A 100 -8.33 3.71 18.53
N ILE A 101 -8.69 4.76 17.78
CA ILE A 101 -7.74 5.57 17.02
C ILE A 101 -7.28 6.75 17.89
N PRO A 102 -5.97 6.88 18.19
CA PRO A 102 -5.46 8.04 18.91
C PRO A 102 -5.64 9.34 18.11
N LYS A 103 -5.77 10.47 18.82
CA LYS A 103 -5.83 11.78 18.16
C LYS A 103 -4.58 12.02 17.30
N GLY A 104 -4.78 12.52 16.09
CA GLY A 104 -3.69 12.80 15.13
C GLY A 104 -3.20 11.60 14.31
N LYS A 105 -3.75 10.40 14.53
CA LYS A 105 -3.33 9.16 13.83
C LYS A 105 -4.26 8.74 12.69
N VAL A 106 -5.28 9.54 12.37
CA VAL A 106 -6.27 9.24 11.33
C VAL A 106 -5.62 9.10 9.94
N SER A 107 -4.58 9.89 9.65
CA SER A 107 -3.85 9.80 8.38
C SER A 107 -3.24 8.42 8.12
N GLN A 108 -2.73 7.75 9.16
CA GLN A 108 -2.17 6.40 9.03
C GLN A 108 -3.26 5.35 8.70
N LEU A 109 -4.50 5.60 9.12
CA LEU A 109 -5.62 4.72 8.78
C LEU A 109 -5.95 4.80 7.28
N LEU A 110 -5.83 5.98 6.66
CA LEU A 110 -6.14 6.14 5.23
C LEU A 110 -5.27 5.23 4.35
N GLY A 111 -3.98 5.09 4.66
CA GLY A 111 -3.08 4.17 3.97
C GLY A 111 -3.54 2.72 4.09
N LEU A 112 -3.92 2.29 5.29
CA LEU A 112 -4.46 0.95 5.53
C LEU A 112 -5.77 0.71 4.75
N LEU A 113 -6.68 1.69 4.74
CA LEU A 113 -7.94 1.58 4.02
C LEU A 113 -7.71 1.44 2.50
N ASN A 114 -6.78 2.22 1.94
CA ASN A 114 -6.38 2.11 0.53
C ASN A 114 -5.81 0.73 0.21
N PHE A 115 -4.98 0.18 1.11
CA PHE A 115 -4.46 -1.18 0.96
C PHE A 115 -5.59 -2.22 0.94
N LEU A 116 -6.57 -2.11 1.83
CA LEU A 116 -7.73 -3.01 1.85
C LEU A 116 -8.56 -2.90 0.58
N GLN A 117 -8.83 -1.69 0.07
CA GLN A 117 -9.53 -1.51 -1.21
C GLN A 117 -8.79 -2.15 -2.40
N SER A 118 -7.46 -2.26 -2.35
CA SER A 118 -6.70 -2.95 -3.41
C SER A 118 -6.87 -4.48 -3.41
N LYS A 119 -7.44 -5.05 -2.34
CA LYS A 119 -7.59 -6.50 -2.13
C LYS A 119 -9.04 -6.96 -2.06
N PHE A 120 -9.96 -6.06 -1.71
CA PHE A 120 -11.38 -6.35 -1.53
C PHE A 120 -12.22 -5.40 -2.37
N ASP A 121 -13.18 -5.95 -3.14
CA ASP A 121 -14.09 -5.16 -3.98
C ASP A 121 -15.10 -4.32 -3.17
N ASN A 122 -15.35 -4.72 -1.93
CA ASN A 122 -16.26 -4.03 -1.02
C ASN A 122 -15.56 -3.78 0.31
N LEU A 123 -15.60 -2.53 0.77
CA LEU A 123 -15.03 -2.10 2.05
C LEU A 123 -16.06 -1.27 2.82
N GLU A 124 -16.48 -1.77 3.96
CA GLU A 124 -17.42 -1.11 4.88
C GLU A 124 -16.68 -0.59 6.12
N ILE A 125 -17.01 0.62 6.57
CA ILE A 125 -16.37 1.25 7.73
C ILE A 125 -17.45 1.85 8.64
N LYS A 126 -17.34 1.57 9.94
CA LYS A 126 -18.16 2.19 10.98
C LYS A 126 -17.34 3.16 11.81
N ILE A 127 -17.69 4.45 11.76
CA ILE A 127 -17.01 5.52 12.52
C ILE A 127 -17.84 5.84 13.77
N ALA A 128 -17.18 5.84 14.94
CA ALA A 128 -17.75 6.27 16.20
C ALA A 128 -16.84 7.30 16.87
N ALA A 129 -17.37 8.49 17.14
CA ALA A 129 -16.67 9.56 17.86
C ALA A 129 -17.34 9.76 19.23
N ASN A 130 -16.54 9.63 20.30
CA ASN A 130 -16.98 9.74 21.69
C ASN A 130 -16.04 10.70 22.43
N GLU A 131 -16.43 11.16 23.62
CA GLU A 131 -15.61 12.05 24.46
C GLU A 131 -15.25 13.39 23.77
N GLY A 132 -16.27 14.02 23.18
CA GLY A 132 -16.21 15.33 22.55
C GLY A 132 -17.62 15.82 22.23
N GLU A 133 -17.72 17.04 21.70
CA GLU A 133 -18.97 17.65 21.30
C GLU A 133 -18.86 18.29 19.91
N MET A 134 -19.97 18.27 19.18
CA MET A 134 -20.13 18.94 17.90
C MET A 134 -21.53 19.54 17.89
N ASP A 135 -21.66 20.78 17.43
CA ASP A 135 -22.97 21.38 17.27
C ASP A 135 -23.74 20.72 16.11
N LYS A 136 -25.07 20.73 16.20
CA LYS A 136 -25.91 20.07 15.20
C LYS A 136 -25.70 20.64 13.79
N ARG A 137 -25.42 21.94 13.66
CA ARG A 137 -25.17 22.58 12.36
C ARG A 137 -23.86 22.10 11.74
N ASP A 138 -22.80 21.92 12.53
CA ASP A 138 -21.56 21.32 12.04
C ASP A 138 -21.77 19.88 11.54
N TYR A 139 -22.58 19.08 12.23
CA TYR A 139 -22.94 17.75 11.73
C TYR A 139 -23.71 17.82 10.39
N GLU A 140 -24.74 18.67 10.30
CA GLU A 140 -25.55 18.79 9.09
C GLU A 140 -24.79 19.38 7.90
N ASN A 141 -24.01 20.46 8.13
CA ASN A 141 -23.37 21.20 7.05
C ASN A 141 -21.96 20.69 6.69
N LYS A 142 -21.26 20.02 7.60
CA LYS A 142 -19.91 19.50 7.33
C LYS A 142 -19.93 18.00 7.16
N VAL A 143 -20.52 17.26 8.10
CA VAL A 143 -20.44 15.79 8.08
C VAL A 143 -21.37 15.21 7.02
N LYS A 144 -22.68 15.53 7.06
CA LYS A 144 -23.62 14.99 6.06
C LYS A 144 -23.29 15.45 4.65
N GLU A 145 -23.00 16.73 4.45
CA GLU A 145 -22.64 17.25 3.13
C GLU A 145 -21.36 16.60 2.58
N ALA A 146 -20.35 16.32 3.41
CA ALA A 146 -19.17 15.60 2.95
C ALA A 146 -19.49 14.16 2.54
N LEU A 147 -20.31 13.44 3.31
CA LEU A 147 -20.76 12.09 2.93
C LEU A 147 -21.52 12.09 1.61
N LYS A 148 -22.36 13.12 1.39
CA LYS A 148 -23.09 13.33 0.14
C LYS A 148 -22.18 13.51 -1.06
N GLN A 149 -21.20 14.39 -0.93
CA GLN A 149 -20.23 14.68 -1.99
C GLN A 149 -19.39 13.46 -2.35
N LEU A 150 -19.12 12.60 -1.36
CA LEU A 150 -18.40 11.35 -1.55
C LEU A 150 -19.28 10.23 -2.12
N GLY A 151 -20.61 10.41 -2.21
CA GLY A 151 -21.53 9.40 -2.71
C GLY A 151 -21.67 8.18 -1.80
N VAL A 152 -21.41 8.35 -0.51
CA VAL A 152 -21.43 7.28 0.51
C VAL A 152 -22.60 7.41 1.50
N GLU A 153 -23.59 8.25 1.18
CA GLU A 153 -24.85 8.30 1.92
C GLU A 153 -25.73 7.07 1.59
N GLU A 154 -26.34 6.48 2.63
CA GLU A 154 -27.49 5.57 2.52
C GLU A 154 -28.77 6.33 2.17
#